data_AF-A0A7V9MS57-F1
#
_entry.id   AF-A0A7V9MS57-F1
#
_cell.length_a   1.000
_cell.length_b   1.000
_cell.length_c   1.000
_cell.angle_alpha   90.00
_cell.angle_beta   90.00
_cell.angle_gamma   90.00
#
_symmetry.space_group_name_H-M   'P 1'
#
loop_
_entity.id
_entity.type
_entity.pdbx_description
1 polymer ?
#
loop_
_entity_poly.entity_id
_entity_poly.type
_entity_poly.pdbx_seq_one_letter_code
_entity_poly.pdbx_strand_id
1 'polypeptide(L)'
;MKNKLIHRAPNGCQAARHDREHRLAKQAIHAVIAGVFVVACTLVRAAEGTPAAAPQAPSAQAILASVRMQQTQQEIDLQGQLRENEIVVPFRLTQTGPIIKYSFANPAEALQLRLGENDSRLEELSSSGVAKITPAQFDRKVRGTAVTYEDLALKFLYWPDGRVLGEDSIRTRNCWKLQLRAPAKSSQYANVVLWV
;
A
#
# COMPACT_ATOMS: atom_id res chain seq x y z
N MET A 1 33.56 38.21 -29.33
CA MET A 1 32.76 38.58 -30.52
C MET A 1 31.29 38.40 -30.20
N LYS A 2 30.53 39.49 -30.24
CA LYS A 2 29.10 39.53 -29.96
C LYS A 2 28.38 39.34 -31.29
N ASN A 3 27.39 38.45 -31.38
CA ASN A 3 26.34 38.60 -32.38
C ASN A 3 24.97 38.43 -31.74
N LYS A 4 24.20 39.51 -31.85
CA LYS A 4 22.85 39.75 -31.37
C LYS A 4 22.06 40.10 -32.63
N LEU A 5 20.89 39.50 -32.83
CA LEU A 5 19.63 40.11 -33.30
C LEU A 5 18.67 38.95 -33.66
N ILE A 6 17.65 38.66 -32.82
CA ILE A 6 16.31 39.29 -32.74
C ILE A 6 15.43 38.93 -33.95
N HIS A 7 14.34 38.20 -33.71
CA HIS A 7 12.98 38.72 -33.97
C HIS A 7 11.91 37.96 -33.16
N ARG A 8 10.89 38.74 -32.77
CA ARG A 8 9.88 38.55 -31.73
C ARG A 8 8.54 38.11 -32.38
N ALA A 9 7.76 37.35 -31.61
CA ALA A 9 6.37 36.88 -31.78
C ALA A 9 5.34 37.99 -32.19
N PRO A 10 4.02 37.76 -32.48
CA PRO A 10 3.13 36.87 -31.70
C PRO A 10 1.79 36.34 -32.33
N ASN A 11 1.07 35.53 -31.50
CA ASN A 11 -0.38 35.36 -31.33
C ASN A 11 -1.28 34.66 -32.37
N GLY A 12 -2.05 33.69 -31.87
CA GLY A 12 -3.49 33.60 -32.17
C GLY A 12 -3.99 32.37 -32.92
N CYS A 13 -4.03 31.18 -32.30
CA CYS A 13 -4.94 30.11 -32.75
C CYS A 13 -5.18 29.04 -31.67
N GLN A 14 -5.70 29.46 -30.51
CA GLN A 14 -5.98 28.54 -29.39
C GLN A 14 -7.47 28.48 -28.98
N ALA A 15 -8.39 29.11 -29.73
CA ALA A 15 -9.80 29.20 -29.33
C ALA A 15 -10.82 28.50 -30.26
N ALA A 16 -10.42 28.01 -31.45
CA ALA A 16 -11.38 27.47 -32.44
C ALA A 16 -11.43 25.94 -32.55
N ARG A 17 -10.58 25.21 -31.81
CA ARG A 17 -10.53 23.73 -31.86
C ARG A 17 -11.41 23.03 -30.81
N HIS A 18 -11.89 23.79 -29.83
CA HIS A 18 -12.65 23.28 -28.69
C HIS A 18 -14.17 23.10 -28.99
N ASP A 19 -14.68 23.65 -30.11
CA ASP A 19 -16.13 23.66 -30.41
C ASP A 19 -16.56 22.67 -31.52
N ARG A 20 -15.60 21.91 -32.11
CA ARG A 20 -15.88 21.02 -33.24
C ARG A 20 -16.10 19.55 -32.88
N GLU A 21 -15.66 19.10 -31.70
CA GLU A 21 -15.79 17.68 -31.31
C GLU A 21 -17.04 17.38 -30.46
N HIS A 22 -17.73 18.42 -29.96
CA HIS A 22 -18.99 18.26 -29.20
C HIS A 22 -20.25 18.07 -30.07
N ARG A 23 -20.14 17.96 -31.41
CA ARG A 23 -21.29 17.86 -32.33
C ARG A 23 -21.27 16.64 -33.28
N LEU A 24 -20.74 15.49 -32.85
CA LEU A 24 -20.75 14.26 -33.67
C LEU A 24 -21.29 13.01 -32.96
N ALA A 25 -22.10 13.17 -31.91
CA ALA A 25 -22.79 12.05 -31.26
C ALA A 25 -24.29 12.29 -31.07
N LYS A 26 -24.96 12.86 -32.08
CA LYS A 26 -26.43 12.87 -32.15
C LYS A 26 -26.92 12.55 -33.55
N GLN A 27 -27.85 11.59 -33.59
CA GLN A 27 -28.87 11.34 -34.61
C GLN A 27 -28.43 10.56 -35.86
N ALA A 28 -28.84 9.30 -35.92
CA ALA A 28 -29.61 8.76 -37.04
C ALA A 28 -30.25 7.41 -36.66
N ILE A 29 -31.50 7.48 -36.23
CA ILE A 29 -32.46 6.37 -36.22
C ILE A 29 -33.04 6.29 -37.63
N HIS A 30 -33.01 5.13 -38.29
CA HIS A 30 -34.03 4.76 -39.28
C HIS A 30 -34.23 3.24 -39.30
N ALA A 31 -35.47 2.86 -39.05
CA ALA A 31 -36.01 1.51 -39.17
C ALA A 31 -36.47 1.25 -40.61
N VAL A 32 -36.41 -0.01 -41.07
CA VAL A 32 -37.28 -0.50 -42.15
C VAL A 32 -37.92 -1.83 -41.73
N ILE A 33 -39.23 -1.82 -41.93
CA ILE A 33 -40.31 -2.74 -41.57
C ILE A 33 -40.31 -3.98 -42.46
N ALA A 34 -40.70 -5.14 -41.92
CA ALA A 34 -41.83 -5.96 -42.41
C ALA A 34 -41.66 -7.44 -42.03
N GLY A 35 -42.54 -7.93 -41.15
CA GLY A 35 -42.62 -9.35 -40.83
C GLY A 35 -43.74 -9.58 -39.82
N VAL A 36 -44.98 -9.62 -40.33
CA VAL A 36 -46.17 -10.02 -39.56
C VAL A 36 -45.98 -11.47 -39.13
N PHE A 37 -45.84 -11.70 -37.83
CA PHE A 37 -46.09 -13.02 -37.23
C PHE A 37 -47.07 -12.88 -36.07
N VAL A 38 -48.03 -13.78 -36.12
CA VAL A 38 -49.23 -13.89 -35.33
C VAL A 38 -48.92 -14.05 -33.84
N VAL A 39 -49.62 -13.25 -33.03
CA VAL A 39 -50.18 -13.52 -31.70
C VAL A 39 -49.55 -14.67 -30.90
N ALA A 40 -48.77 -14.29 -29.89
CA ALA A 40 -48.88 -14.85 -28.55
C ALA A 40 -48.45 -13.75 -27.56
N CYS A 41 -49.42 -13.08 -26.93
CA CYS A 41 -49.17 -12.16 -25.83
C CYS A 41 -48.81 -12.99 -24.59
N THR A 42 -47.62 -13.57 -24.58
CA THR A 42 -47.00 -14.05 -23.34
C THR A 42 -46.34 -12.84 -22.70
N LEU A 43 -46.77 -12.53 -21.48
CA LEU A 43 -46.12 -11.55 -20.62
C LEU A 43 -44.68 -12.01 -20.35
N VAL A 44 -43.73 -11.60 -21.20
CA VAL A 44 -42.31 -11.64 -20.84
C VAL A 44 -42.15 -10.61 -19.74
N ARG A 45 -42.14 -11.07 -18.48
CA ARG A 45 -41.59 -10.28 -17.39
C ARG A 45 -40.13 -10.04 -17.75
N ALA A 46 -39.79 -8.80 -18.09
CA ALA A 46 -38.41 -8.36 -17.98
C ALA A 46 -38.01 -8.62 -16.53
N ALA A 47 -37.14 -9.61 -16.30
CA ALA A 47 -36.44 -9.69 -15.04
C ALA A 47 -35.58 -8.44 -14.96
N GLU A 48 -36.04 -7.44 -14.22
CA GLU A 48 -35.21 -6.33 -13.79
C GLU A 48 -34.05 -6.96 -13.02
N GLY A 49 -32.90 -7.10 -13.70
CA GLY A 49 -31.68 -7.55 -13.07
C GLY A 49 -31.39 -6.58 -11.95
N THR A 50 -31.52 -7.04 -10.71
CA THR A 50 -31.07 -6.28 -9.54
C THR A 50 -29.66 -5.80 -9.83
N PRO A 51 -29.36 -4.49 -9.78
CA PRO A 51 -27.99 -4.02 -9.93
C PRO A 51 -27.17 -4.74 -8.87
N ALA A 52 -26.22 -5.58 -9.31
CA ALA A 52 -25.30 -6.23 -8.41
C ALA A 52 -24.61 -5.12 -7.60
N ALA A 53 -24.79 -5.14 -6.29
CA ALA A 53 -24.10 -4.21 -5.41
C ALA A 53 -22.60 -4.31 -5.72
N ALA A 54 -21.97 -3.17 -6.01
CA ALA A 54 -20.52 -3.13 -6.17
C ALA A 54 -19.88 -3.80 -4.94
N PRO A 55 -18.85 -4.66 -5.12
CA PRO A 55 -18.18 -5.29 -3.99
C PRO A 55 -17.78 -4.23 -2.98
N GLN A 56 -18.22 -4.38 -1.74
CA GLN A 56 -17.81 -3.46 -0.67
C GLN A 56 -16.30 -3.59 -0.48
N ALA A 57 -15.61 -2.46 -0.38
CA ALA A 57 -14.18 -2.45 -0.13
C ALA A 57 -13.86 -3.26 1.14
N PRO A 58 -12.81 -4.10 1.13
CA PRO A 58 -12.44 -4.88 2.31
C PRO A 58 -12.14 -3.94 3.49
N SER A 59 -12.42 -4.39 4.71
CA SER A 59 -12.04 -3.63 5.89
C SER A 59 -10.51 -3.56 6.00
N ALA A 60 -9.98 -2.54 6.68
CA ALA A 60 -8.54 -2.42 6.92
C ALA A 60 -7.99 -3.68 7.62
N GLN A 61 -8.79 -4.29 8.49
CA GLN A 61 -8.39 -5.49 9.22
C GLN A 61 -8.39 -6.76 8.35
N ALA A 62 -9.26 -6.85 7.36
CA ALA A 62 -9.19 -7.91 6.35
C ALA A 62 -7.92 -7.76 5.51
N ILE A 63 -7.60 -6.54 5.04
CA ILE A 63 -6.37 -6.27 4.28
C ILE A 63 -5.14 -6.62 5.12
N LEU A 64 -5.05 -6.13 6.36
CA LEU A 64 -3.91 -6.41 7.24
C LEU A 64 -3.80 -7.91 7.58
N ALA A 65 -4.91 -8.63 7.72
CA ALA A 65 -4.88 -10.08 7.90
C ALA A 65 -4.27 -10.79 6.69
N SER A 66 -4.62 -10.37 5.47
CA SER A 66 -4.00 -10.89 4.24
C SER A 66 -2.50 -10.55 4.18
N VAL A 67 -2.10 -9.34 4.56
CA VAL A 67 -0.67 -8.96 4.64
C VAL A 67 0.06 -9.89 5.61
N ARG A 68 -0.46 -10.09 6.83
CA ARG A 68 0.17 -10.98 7.82
C ARG A 68 0.30 -12.40 7.30
N MET A 69 -0.76 -12.96 6.71
CA MET A 69 -0.75 -14.29 6.11
C MET A 69 0.35 -14.41 5.04
N GLN A 70 0.42 -13.48 4.09
CA GLN A 70 1.43 -13.50 3.02
C GLN A 70 2.85 -13.33 3.57
N GLN A 71 3.04 -12.49 4.58
CA GLN A 71 4.34 -12.30 5.23
C GLN A 71 4.80 -13.59 5.91
N THR A 72 3.93 -14.30 6.64
CA THR A 72 4.30 -15.55 7.33
C THR A 72 4.64 -16.74 6.42
N GLN A 73 4.48 -16.60 5.09
CA GLN A 73 4.80 -17.61 4.10
C GLN A 73 6.14 -17.35 3.38
N GLN A 74 6.80 -16.23 3.66
CA GLN A 74 8.04 -15.86 2.99
C GLN A 74 9.23 -16.69 3.50
N GLU A 75 10.14 -16.97 2.58
CA GLU A 75 11.48 -17.49 2.84
C GLU A 75 12.47 -16.51 2.22
N ILE A 76 13.23 -15.80 3.05
CA ILE A 76 14.14 -14.73 2.61
C ILE A 76 15.50 -14.96 3.24
N ASP A 77 16.55 -14.75 2.47
CA ASP A 77 17.91 -14.60 2.98
C ASP A 77 18.60 -13.51 2.15
N LEU A 78 18.77 -12.34 2.76
CA LEU A 78 19.37 -11.19 2.10
C LEU A 78 20.43 -10.55 2.97
N GLN A 79 21.42 -9.97 2.28
CA GLN A 79 22.39 -9.06 2.87
C GLN A 79 22.00 -7.64 2.48
N GLY A 80 21.91 -6.78 3.48
CA GLY A 80 21.46 -5.40 3.33
C GLY A 80 22.38 -4.41 4.04
N GLN A 81 22.11 -3.13 3.82
CA GLN A 81 22.80 -2.03 4.52
C GLN A 81 21.77 -0.99 4.95
N LEU A 82 21.75 -0.64 6.23
CA LEU A 82 21.10 0.59 6.69
C LEU A 82 22.05 1.75 6.38
N ARG A 83 21.53 2.83 5.80
CA ARG A 83 22.33 4.00 5.42
C ARG A 83 21.66 5.28 5.89
N GLU A 84 22.40 6.11 6.58
CA GLU A 84 21.99 7.45 6.97
C GLU A 84 23.20 8.38 7.00
N ASN A 85 23.19 9.40 6.14
CA ASN A 85 24.36 10.26 5.93
C ASN A 85 25.61 9.40 5.66
N GLU A 86 26.66 9.58 6.45
CA GLU A 86 27.91 8.80 6.38
C GLU A 86 27.85 7.46 7.14
N ILE A 87 26.76 7.19 7.88
CA ILE A 87 26.59 5.94 8.63
C ILE A 87 26.14 4.84 7.68
N VAL A 88 26.94 3.78 7.57
CA VAL A 88 26.62 2.57 6.81
C VAL A 88 26.73 1.35 7.72
N VAL A 89 25.60 0.68 7.94
CA VAL A 89 25.49 -0.47 8.84
C VAL A 89 25.09 -1.70 8.04
N PRO A 90 26.01 -2.65 7.77
CA PRO A 90 25.65 -3.90 7.13
C PRO A 90 24.82 -4.77 8.07
N PHE A 91 23.85 -5.48 7.50
CA PHE A 91 23.04 -6.45 8.23
C PHE A 91 22.65 -7.62 7.32
N ARG A 92 22.30 -8.75 7.94
CA ARG A 92 21.65 -9.87 7.25
C ARG A 92 20.21 -9.98 7.76
N LEU A 93 19.28 -10.13 6.84
CA LEU A 93 17.88 -10.44 7.14
C LEU A 93 17.60 -11.84 6.62
N THR A 94 17.23 -12.73 7.55
CA THR A 94 16.71 -14.05 7.20
C THR A 94 15.28 -14.14 7.66
N GLN A 95 14.40 -14.70 6.84
CA GLN A 95 13.03 -15.01 7.20
C GLN A 95 12.74 -16.46 6.88
N THR A 96 12.18 -17.16 7.87
CA THR A 96 11.64 -18.52 7.72
C THR A 96 10.24 -18.53 8.29
N GLY A 97 9.27 -18.50 7.38
CA GLY A 97 7.86 -18.30 7.67
C GLY A 97 7.59 -17.08 8.58
N PRO A 98 7.05 -17.28 9.81
CA PRO A 98 6.71 -16.19 10.72
C PRO A 98 7.91 -15.59 11.48
N ILE A 99 9.11 -16.11 11.30
CA ILE A 99 10.31 -15.67 12.03
C ILE A 99 11.22 -14.87 11.11
N ILE A 100 11.40 -13.59 11.43
CA ILE A 100 12.34 -12.70 10.76
C ILE A 100 13.49 -12.43 11.73
N LYS A 101 14.73 -12.57 11.27
CA LYS A 101 15.93 -12.33 12.08
C LYS A 101 16.78 -11.25 11.41
N TYR A 102 17.05 -10.19 12.17
CA TYR A 102 17.97 -9.12 11.81
C TYR A 102 19.29 -9.38 12.52
N SER A 103 20.37 -9.62 11.77
CA SER A 103 21.70 -9.90 12.33
C SER A 103 22.67 -8.78 11.97
N PHE A 104 23.30 -8.20 12.98
CA PHE A 104 24.29 -7.13 12.86
C PHE A 104 25.66 -7.63 13.33
N ALA A 105 26.72 -7.06 12.76
CA ALA A 105 28.10 -7.31 13.16
C ALA A 105 28.73 -6.03 13.73
N ASN A 106 29.80 -6.19 14.50
CA ASN A 106 30.66 -5.11 14.99
C ASN A 106 29.92 -3.98 15.76
N PRO A 107 29.47 -4.20 17.00
CA PRO A 107 29.45 -5.48 17.73
C PRO A 107 28.35 -6.43 17.24
N ALA A 108 28.49 -7.73 17.54
CA ALA A 108 27.48 -8.73 17.21
C ALA A 108 26.18 -8.47 17.98
N GLU A 109 25.05 -8.49 17.28
CA GLU A 109 23.70 -8.38 17.84
C GLU A 109 22.75 -9.09 16.89
N ALA A 110 21.75 -9.79 17.43
CA ALA A 110 20.69 -10.33 16.62
C ALA A 110 19.34 -10.01 17.25
N LEU A 111 18.41 -9.52 16.44
CA LEU A 111 17.03 -9.30 16.81
C LEU A 111 16.16 -10.31 16.06
N GLN A 112 15.17 -10.87 16.73
CA GLN A 112 14.19 -11.79 16.17
C GLN A 112 12.81 -11.16 16.28
N LEU A 113 12.16 -10.97 15.14
CA LEU A 113 10.75 -10.67 15.05
C LEU A 113 9.96 -11.96 14.81
N ARG A 114 8.94 -12.19 15.63
CA ARG A 114 7.93 -13.23 15.44
C ARG A 114 6.62 -12.61 15.05
N LEU A 115 6.10 -12.96 13.88
CA LEU A 115 4.76 -12.64 13.43
C LEU A 115 3.79 -13.72 13.94
N GLY A 116 2.98 -13.37 14.94
CA GLY A 116 1.93 -14.25 15.46
C GLY A 116 0.59 -13.97 14.80
N GLU A 117 -0.42 -14.74 15.21
CA GLU A 117 -1.81 -14.54 14.75
C GLU A 117 -2.36 -13.18 15.20
N ASN A 118 -2.13 -12.81 16.46
CA ASN A 118 -2.74 -11.65 17.12
C ASN A 118 -1.73 -10.56 17.55
N ASP A 119 -0.43 -10.84 17.50
CA ASP A 119 0.63 -9.89 17.88
C ASP A 119 1.90 -10.14 17.08
N SER A 120 2.75 -9.12 16.96
CA SER A 120 4.15 -9.26 16.61
C SER A 120 5.05 -9.11 17.84
N ARG A 121 6.16 -9.84 17.91
CA ARG A 121 7.09 -9.73 19.04
C ARG A 121 8.52 -9.60 18.55
N LEU A 122 9.16 -8.49 18.90
CA LEU A 122 10.59 -8.31 18.74
C LEU A 122 11.32 -8.77 20.01
N GLU A 123 12.38 -9.53 19.80
CA GLU A 123 13.19 -10.13 20.85
C GLU A 123 14.67 -9.91 20.52
N GLU A 124 15.47 -9.61 21.53
CA GLU A 124 16.93 -9.56 21.42
C GLU A 124 17.50 -10.95 21.75
N LEU A 125 18.34 -11.46 20.86
CA LEU A 125 19.03 -12.72 21.03
C LEU A 125 20.42 -12.44 21.60
N SER A 126 20.69 -12.92 22.80
CA SER A 126 21.99 -12.83 23.46
C SER A 126 22.52 -14.22 23.81
N SER A 127 23.78 -14.29 24.25
CA SER A 127 24.38 -15.53 24.79
C SER A 127 23.64 -16.06 26.02
N SER A 128 22.94 -15.20 26.77
CA SER A 128 22.16 -15.57 27.95
C SER A 128 20.71 -15.94 27.65
N GLY A 129 20.28 -15.87 26.39
CA GLY A 129 18.94 -16.27 25.95
C GLY A 129 18.22 -15.20 25.13
N VAL A 130 16.89 -15.21 25.23
CA VAL A 130 16.00 -14.35 24.44
C VAL A 130 15.32 -13.34 25.36
N ALA A 131 15.53 -12.05 25.11
CA ALA A 131 14.92 -10.96 25.88
C ALA A 131 13.87 -10.24 25.05
N LYS A 132 12.64 -10.11 25.57
CA LYS A 132 11.58 -9.38 24.87
C LYS A 132 11.87 -7.87 24.85
N ILE A 133 11.76 -7.25 23.69
CA ILE A 133 11.76 -5.79 23.56
C ILE A 133 10.39 -5.26 24.01
N THR A 134 10.42 -4.34 24.98
CA THR A 134 9.22 -3.70 25.55
C THR A 134 8.96 -2.33 24.92
N PRO A 135 7.75 -1.75 25.07
CA PRO A 135 7.46 -0.41 24.57
C PRO A 135 8.43 0.67 25.07
N ALA A 136 8.98 0.55 26.28
CA ALA A 136 9.98 1.47 26.81
C ALA A 136 11.30 1.47 26.02
N GLN A 137 11.52 0.47 25.16
CA GLN A 137 12.71 0.30 24.34
C GLN A 137 12.45 0.57 22.85
N PHE A 138 11.21 0.89 22.45
CA PHE A 138 10.84 1.09 21.05
C PHE A 138 11.55 2.27 20.39
N ASP A 139 11.87 3.31 21.16
CA ASP A 139 12.62 4.49 20.68
C ASP A 139 14.13 4.23 20.52
N ARG A 140 14.61 3.02 20.88
CA ARG A 140 16.02 2.67 20.68
C ARG A 140 16.34 2.62 19.20
N LYS A 141 17.27 3.46 18.78
CA LYS A 141 17.83 3.49 17.43
C LYS A 141 18.68 2.24 17.15
N VAL A 142 18.53 1.70 15.96
CA VAL A 142 19.36 0.63 15.43
C VAL A 142 20.66 1.25 14.93
N ARG A 143 21.75 1.01 15.67
CA ARG A 143 23.12 1.38 15.27
C ARG A 143 23.29 2.85 14.90
N GLY A 144 22.61 3.72 15.64
CA GLY A 144 22.67 5.17 15.45
C GLY A 144 21.90 5.68 14.23
N THR A 145 21.21 4.81 13.50
CA THR A 145 20.34 5.18 12.38
C THR A 145 18.96 5.63 12.85
N ALA A 146 18.16 6.21 11.96
CA ALA A 146 16.79 6.63 12.20
C ALA A 146 15.83 5.45 12.36
N VAL A 147 16.23 4.25 11.94
CA VAL A 147 15.44 3.03 12.16
C VAL A 147 15.46 2.71 13.65
N THR A 148 14.29 2.52 14.25
CA THR A 148 14.16 2.15 15.65
C THR A 148 13.76 0.69 15.83
N TYR A 149 13.79 0.22 17.07
CA TYR A 149 13.26 -1.10 17.41
C TYR A 149 11.76 -1.21 17.13
N GLU A 150 11.01 -0.11 17.18
CA GLU A 150 9.59 -0.13 16.80
C GLU A 150 9.38 -0.43 15.31
N ASP A 151 10.21 0.17 14.45
CA ASP A 151 10.18 -0.08 13.01
C ASP A 151 10.39 -1.56 12.71
N LEU A 152 11.35 -2.19 13.40
CA LEU A 152 11.64 -3.62 13.26
C LEU A 152 10.58 -4.52 13.90
N ALA A 153 9.78 -4.01 14.82
CA ALA A 153 8.76 -4.79 15.53
C ALA A 153 7.46 -4.95 14.73
N LEU A 154 7.23 -4.13 13.70
CA LEU A 154 6.04 -4.18 12.82
C LEU A 154 4.69 -4.18 13.58
N LYS A 155 4.63 -3.53 14.74
CA LYS A 155 3.45 -3.51 15.62
C LYS A 155 2.21 -2.90 14.95
N PHE A 156 2.41 -1.97 14.02
CA PHE A 156 1.32 -1.33 13.29
C PHE A 156 0.46 -2.32 12.50
N LEU A 157 0.99 -3.48 12.11
CA LEU A 157 0.22 -4.54 11.45
C LEU A 157 -0.89 -5.13 12.34
N TYR A 158 -0.86 -4.87 13.65
CA TYR A 158 -1.79 -5.40 14.64
C TYR A 158 -2.59 -4.31 15.36
N TRP A 159 -2.50 -3.06 14.92
CA TRP A 159 -3.27 -1.99 15.55
C TRP A 159 -4.76 -2.12 15.23
N PRO A 160 -5.64 -2.02 16.25
CA PRO A 160 -7.07 -2.28 16.09
C PRO A 160 -7.82 -1.15 15.37
N ASP A 161 -7.32 0.08 15.44
CA ASP A 161 -7.93 1.25 14.81
C ASP A 161 -7.28 1.49 13.44
N GLY A 162 -7.82 0.81 12.42
CA GLY A 162 -7.41 0.94 11.03
C GLY A 162 -8.59 1.27 10.13
N ARG A 163 -8.39 2.18 9.17
CA ARG A 163 -9.40 2.53 8.16
C ARG A 163 -8.82 2.53 6.75
N VAL A 164 -9.65 2.13 5.79
CA VAL A 164 -9.35 2.26 4.37
C VAL A 164 -9.74 3.68 3.94
N LEU A 165 -8.77 4.42 3.43
CA LEU A 165 -8.97 5.78 2.89
C LEU A 165 -9.42 5.74 1.42
N GLY A 166 -9.18 4.63 0.73
CA GLY A 166 -9.54 4.41 -0.66
C GLY A 166 -8.47 3.62 -1.41
N GLU A 167 -8.54 3.69 -2.73
CA GLU A 167 -7.53 3.15 -3.64
C GLU A 167 -6.56 4.26 -4.07
N ASP A 168 -5.33 3.87 -4.38
CA ASP A 168 -4.30 4.74 -4.95
C ASP A 168 -3.52 3.97 -6.02
N SER A 169 -2.73 4.66 -6.83
CA SER A 169 -1.82 4.02 -7.80
C SER A 169 -0.38 4.38 -7.50
N ILE A 170 0.39 3.43 -6.98
CA ILE A 170 1.82 3.59 -6.72
C ILE A 170 2.60 2.87 -7.81
N ARG A 171 3.33 3.64 -8.64
CA ARG A 171 4.15 3.09 -9.75
C ARG A 171 3.36 2.09 -10.60
N THR A 172 2.18 2.51 -11.08
CA THR A 172 1.24 1.73 -11.91
C THR A 172 0.68 0.46 -11.25
N ARG A 173 0.78 0.32 -9.92
CA ARG A 173 0.14 -0.74 -9.15
C ARG A 173 -1.01 -0.13 -8.37
N ASN A 174 -2.20 -0.72 -8.48
CA ASN A 174 -3.33 -0.34 -7.64
C ASN A 174 -3.04 -0.83 -6.22
N CYS A 175 -3.19 0.05 -5.26
CA CYS A 175 -2.94 -0.20 -3.85
C CYS A 175 -4.13 0.27 -3.02
N TRP A 176 -4.40 -0.43 -1.92
CA TRP A 176 -5.25 0.12 -0.88
C TRP A 176 -4.45 1.11 -0.04
N LYS A 177 -5.02 2.28 0.24
CA LYS A 177 -4.45 3.26 1.16
C LYS A 177 -5.11 3.14 2.52
N LEU A 178 -4.34 2.73 3.51
CA LEU A 178 -4.80 2.52 4.89
C LEU A 178 -4.24 3.62 5.80
N GLN A 179 -5.02 4.04 6.77
CA GLN A 179 -4.53 4.78 7.92
C GLN A 179 -4.74 3.96 9.18
N LEU A 180 -3.68 3.79 9.95
CA LEU A 180 -3.61 3.01 11.18
C LEU A 180 -3.28 3.95 12.33
N ARG A 181 -4.04 3.90 13.41
CA ARG A 181 -3.82 4.71 14.60
C ARG A 181 -3.26 3.85 15.73
N ALA A 182 -2.22 4.33 16.38
CA ALA A 182 -1.63 3.63 17.50
C ALA A 182 -2.59 3.57 18.70
N PRO A 183 -2.65 2.44 19.41
CA PRO A 183 -3.23 2.39 20.75
C PRO A 183 -2.52 3.38 21.69
N ALA A 184 -3.24 3.89 22.68
CA ALA A 184 -2.70 4.91 23.58
C ALA A 184 -1.44 4.40 24.30
N LYS A 185 -0.37 5.20 24.25
CA LYS A 185 0.91 4.99 24.96
C LYS A 185 1.65 3.69 24.62
N SER A 186 1.40 3.11 23.44
CA SER A 186 2.08 1.87 23.00
C SER A 186 3.05 2.04 21.83
N SER A 187 3.21 3.25 21.32
CA SER A 187 3.95 3.57 20.09
C SER A 187 4.51 4.98 20.14
N GLN A 188 5.65 5.21 19.47
CA GLN A 188 6.17 6.54 19.19
C GLN A 188 5.39 7.25 18.07
N TYR A 189 4.67 6.50 17.23
CA TYR A 189 3.87 7.05 16.14
C TYR A 189 2.43 7.28 16.60
N ALA A 190 1.84 8.41 16.20
CA ALA A 190 0.41 8.61 16.37
C ALA A 190 -0.40 7.85 15.30
N ASN A 191 0.10 7.84 14.06
CA ASN A 191 -0.52 7.21 12.91
C ASN A 191 0.54 6.65 11.95
N VAL A 192 0.18 5.59 11.23
CA VAL A 192 0.90 5.06 10.07
C VAL A 192 -0.03 5.08 8.87
N VAL A 193 0.44 5.56 7.72
CA VAL A 193 -0.27 5.44 6.44
C VAL A 193 0.45 4.38 5.61
N LEU A 194 -0.29 3.34 5.21
CA LEU A 194 0.24 2.18 4.53
C LEU A 194 -0.43 2.03 3.16
N TRP A 195 0.37 1.79 2.12
CA TRP A 195 -0.11 1.35 0.81
C TRP A 195 0.15 -0.15 0.69
N VAL A 196 -0.91 -0.92 0.46
CA VAL A 196 -0.88 -2.39 0.32
C VAL A 196 -1.26 -2.78 -1.10
#